data_AF-S8C277-F1
#
_entry.id   AF-S8C277-F1
#
_cell.length_a   1.000
_cell.length_b   1.000
_cell.length_c   1.000
_cell.angle_alpha   90.00
_cell.angle_beta   90.00
_cell.angle_gamma   90.00
#
_symmetry.space_group_name_H-M   'P 1'
#
loop_
_entity.id
_entity.type
_entity.pdbx_description
1 polymer ?
#
loop_
_entity_poly.entity_id
_entity_poly.type
_entity_poly.pdbx_seq_one_letter_code
_entity_poly.pdbx_strand_id
1 'polypeptide(L)'
;SLEQVINCIWDHPDAPNVYLGCDLLGQEDILVQVSLAFGEKVYIDPTRSPKCFKTFELIAPEIVSRDVASRFHLLGFPGLYETAEIKIREARSNLRPEPLVIRPSSQWYAWDEGVSDAMKRRMDRAVKDVNGIWHVCYSMHSSRDELEWALEILAPKWVVSTTACCRAMEFDYVRKRCF
;
A
#
# COMPACT_ATOMS: atom_id res chain seq x y z
N SER A 1 5.17 2.30 -6.39
CA SER A 1 4.70 1.46 -7.51
C SER A 1 4.58 0.01 -7.04
N LEU A 2 3.96 -0.88 -7.84
CA LEU A 2 3.97 -2.33 -7.58
C LEU A 2 5.40 -2.88 -7.54
N GLU A 3 6.25 -2.43 -8.46
CA GLU A 3 7.66 -2.81 -8.54
C GLU A 3 8.42 -2.53 -7.24
N GLN A 4 8.11 -1.43 -6.54
CA GLN A 4 8.73 -1.15 -5.25
C GLN A 4 8.35 -2.14 -4.16
N VAL A 5 7.13 -2.69 -4.19
CA VAL A 5 6.74 -3.75 -3.25
C VAL A 5 7.57 -4.99 -3.53
N ILE A 6 7.67 -5.39 -4.80
CA ILE A 6 8.43 -6.57 -5.23
C ILE A 6 9.93 -6.40 -4.91
N ASN A 7 10.52 -5.26 -5.25
CA ASN A 7 11.92 -4.96 -4.96
C ASN A 7 12.19 -4.92 -3.46
N CYS A 8 11.27 -4.34 -2.67
CA CYS A 8 11.40 -4.35 -1.21
C CYS A 8 11.43 -5.78 -0.64
N ILE A 9 10.64 -6.71 -1.20
CA ILE A 9 10.68 -8.12 -0.80
C ILE A 9 11.99 -8.78 -1.26
N TRP A 10 12.44 -8.52 -2.49
CA TRP A 10 13.72 -9.05 -3.02
C TRP A 10 14.94 -8.59 -2.22
N ASP A 11 14.94 -7.37 -1.70
CA ASP A 11 16.00 -6.82 -0.86
C ASP A 11 16.05 -7.47 0.55
N HIS A 12 15.04 -8.28 0.90
CA HIS A 12 14.91 -8.94 2.20
C HIS A 12 14.66 -10.46 2.04
N PRO A 13 15.59 -11.21 1.41
CA PRO A 13 15.39 -12.64 1.15
C PRO A 13 15.28 -13.46 2.44
N ASP A 14 15.95 -13.03 3.51
CA ASP A 14 15.99 -13.73 4.80
C ASP A 14 14.75 -13.50 5.68
N ALA A 15 13.81 -12.65 5.24
CA ALA A 15 12.56 -12.41 5.97
C ALA A 15 11.67 -13.66 5.92
N PRO A 16 11.41 -14.32 7.07
CA PRO A 16 10.70 -15.61 7.10
C PRO A 16 9.20 -15.44 6.81
N ASN A 17 8.65 -14.29 7.17
CA ASN A 17 7.29 -13.90 6.86
C ASN A 17 7.27 -12.48 6.30
N VAL A 18 6.39 -12.26 5.34
CA VAL A 18 6.13 -10.97 4.71
C VAL A 18 4.67 -10.60 4.94
N TYR A 19 4.44 -9.55 5.71
CA TYR A 19 3.12 -9.02 6.04
C TYR A 19 2.81 -7.82 5.14
N LEU A 20 1.72 -7.91 4.38
CA LEU A 20 1.27 -6.89 3.45
C LEU A 20 0.05 -6.18 4.05
N GLY A 21 0.22 -4.89 4.36
CA GLY A 21 -0.85 -3.99 4.85
C GLY A 21 -1.83 -3.59 3.76
N CYS A 22 -2.49 -4.57 3.11
CA CYS A 22 -3.26 -4.42 1.88
C CYS A 22 -4.74 -4.81 2.05
N ASP A 23 -5.46 -4.24 3.01
CA ASP A 23 -6.88 -4.54 3.25
C ASP A 23 -7.86 -3.54 2.62
N LEU A 24 -7.36 -2.54 1.89
CA LEU A 24 -8.19 -1.59 1.17
C LEU A 24 -8.55 -2.12 -0.23
N LEU A 25 -9.81 -1.90 -0.63
CA LEU A 25 -10.27 -2.14 -2.00
C LEU A 25 -9.41 -1.36 -3.01
N GLY A 26 -8.93 -2.05 -4.05
CA GLY A 26 -8.01 -1.56 -5.08
C GLY A 26 -6.52 -1.90 -4.83
N GLN A 27 -6.19 -2.55 -3.71
CA GLN A 27 -4.85 -3.07 -3.42
C GLN A 27 -4.70 -4.56 -3.75
N GLU A 28 -5.72 -5.17 -4.38
CA GLU A 28 -5.73 -6.58 -4.73
C GLU A 28 -4.63 -6.95 -5.72
N ASP A 29 -4.35 -6.05 -6.66
CA ASP A 29 -3.26 -6.19 -7.63
C ASP A 29 -1.91 -6.38 -6.93
N ILE A 30 -1.70 -5.80 -5.74
CA ILE A 30 -0.47 -6.00 -4.97
C ILE A 30 -0.33 -7.47 -4.56
N LEU A 31 -1.39 -8.08 -4.03
CA LEU A 31 -1.36 -9.47 -3.60
C LEU A 31 -1.18 -10.43 -4.79
N VAL A 32 -1.88 -10.17 -5.90
CA VAL A 32 -1.75 -10.95 -7.13
C VAL A 32 -0.33 -10.88 -7.66
N GLN A 33 0.25 -9.68 -7.78
CA GLN A 33 1.60 -9.50 -8.31
C GLN A 33 2.67 -10.09 -7.39
N VAL A 34 2.51 -9.98 -6.07
CA VAL A 34 3.41 -10.67 -5.13
C VAL A 34 3.31 -12.18 -5.30
N SER A 35 2.10 -12.73 -5.37
CA SER A 35 1.91 -14.18 -5.54
C SER A 35 2.53 -14.69 -6.85
N LEU A 36 2.34 -13.96 -7.96
CA LEU A 36 2.94 -14.29 -9.26
C LEU A 36 4.46 -14.15 -9.26
N ALA A 37 5.01 -13.09 -8.68
CA ALA A 37 6.44 -12.82 -8.69
C ALA A 37 7.24 -13.84 -7.87
N PHE A 38 6.67 -14.34 -6.76
CA PHE A 38 7.35 -15.26 -5.85
C PHE A 38 6.85 -16.71 -5.95
N GLY A 39 5.77 -16.97 -6.70
CA GLY A 39 5.21 -18.30 -6.90
C GLY A 39 4.55 -18.90 -5.65
N GLU A 40 4.26 -18.07 -4.64
CA GLU A 40 3.69 -18.50 -3.36
C GLU A 40 2.33 -17.83 -3.12
N LYS A 41 1.48 -18.51 -2.35
CA LYS A 41 0.15 -18.01 -2.00
C LYS A 41 0.20 -17.07 -0.79
N VAL A 42 -0.77 -16.19 -0.70
CA VAL A 42 -0.94 -15.23 0.39
C VAL A 42 -1.96 -15.77 1.39
N TYR A 43 -1.53 -15.94 2.64
CA TYR A 43 -2.43 -16.26 3.74
C TYR A 43 -3.32 -15.06 4.07
N ILE A 44 -4.62 -15.30 4.14
CA ILE A 44 -5.61 -14.29 4.55
C ILE A 44 -6.37 -14.87 5.73
N ASP A 45 -6.31 -14.21 6.88
CA ASP A 45 -7.00 -14.65 8.09
C ASP A 45 -8.53 -14.44 7.93
N PRO A 46 -9.33 -15.52 7.89
CA PRO A 46 -10.77 -15.43 7.69
C PRO A 46 -11.50 -14.83 8.90
N THR A 47 -10.86 -14.79 10.07
CA THR A 47 -11.42 -14.22 11.31
C THR A 47 -11.18 -12.72 11.40
N ARG A 48 -9.99 -12.27 11.03
CA ARG A 48 -9.60 -10.85 11.07
C ARG A 48 -10.06 -10.07 9.84
N SER A 49 -10.04 -10.70 8.66
CA SER A 49 -10.36 -10.04 7.39
C SER A 49 -11.40 -10.85 6.58
N PRO A 50 -12.59 -11.13 7.15
CA PRO A 50 -13.59 -12.02 6.54
C PRO A 50 -14.09 -11.53 5.18
N LYS A 51 -14.19 -10.21 5.00
CA LYS A 51 -14.62 -9.61 3.73
C LYS A 51 -13.56 -9.82 2.64
N CYS A 52 -12.31 -9.46 2.93
CA CYS A 52 -11.19 -9.66 2.00
C CYS A 52 -11.06 -11.15 1.64
N PHE A 53 -11.07 -12.04 2.63
CA PHE A 53 -10.99 -13.49 2.40
C PHE A 53 -12.05 -13.98 1.41
N LYS A 54 -13.33 -13.66 1.66
CA LYS A 54 -14.43 -14.07 0.76
C LYS A 54 -14.31 -13.46 -0.64
N THR A 55 -13.87 -12.21 -0.74
CA THR A 55 -13.67 -11.56 -2.04
C THR A 55 -12.58 -12.28 -2.83
N PHE A 56 -11.41 -12.53 -2.24
CA PHE A 56 -10.32 -13.20 -2.93
C PHE A 56 -10.59 -14.66 -3.25
N GLU A 57 -11.31 -15.39 -2.39
CA GLU A 57 -11.79 -16.74 -2.74
C GLU A 57 -12.69 -16.76 -3.98
N LEU A 58 -13.37 -15.65 -4.28
CA LEU A 58 -14.24 -15.54 -5.45
C LEU A 58 -13.49 -15.06 -6.71
N ILE A 59 -12.62 -14.05 -6.58
CA ILE A 59 -12.01 -13.38 -7.74
C ILE A 59 -10.63 -13.90 -8.12
N ALA A 60 -9.87 -14.47 -7.17
CA ALA A 60 -8.51 -14.98 -7.39
C ALA A 60 -8.17 -16.10 -6.38
N PRO A 61 -8.93 -17.22 -6.35
CA PRO A 61 -8.72 -18.30 -5.39
C PRO A 61 -7.33 -18.95 -5.47
N GLU A 62 -6.67 -18.87 -6.63
CA GLU A 62 -5.35 -19.43 -6.87
C GLU A 62 -4.25 -18.79 -6.03
N ILE A 63 -4.39 -17.50 -5.67
CA ILE A 63 -3.41 -16.78 -4.85
C ILE A 63 -3.68 -16.90 -3.35
N VAL A 64 -4.84 -17.42 -2.93
CA VAL A 64 -5.24 -17.48 -1.52
C VAL A 64 -4.72 -18.75 -0.86
N SER A 65 -4.04 -18.57 0.28
CA SER A 65 -3.66 -19.65 1.18
C SER A 65 -4.55 -19.67 2.42
N ARG A 66 -4.86 -20.89 2.88
CA ARG A 66 -5.46 -21.13 4.20
C ARG A 66 -4.42 -21.56 5.24
N ASP A 67 -3.16 -21.73 4.82
CA ASP A 67 -2.07 -22.17 5.68
C ASP A 67 -1.40 -20.98 6.37
N VAL A 68 -1.47 -20.96 7.70
CA VAL A 68 -0.81 -19.96 8.55
C VAL A 68 0.72 -19.99 8.42
N ALA A 69 1.29 -21.09 7.94
CA ALA A 69 2.73 -21.24 7.71
C ALA A 69 3.20 -20.60 6.39
N SER A 70 2.29 -20.07 5.57
CA SER A 70 2.65 -19.38 4.32
C SER A 70 3.63 -18.24 4.59
N ARG A 71 4.53 -17.96 3.64
CA ARG A 71 5.46 -16.83 3.77
C ARG A 71 4.74 -15.49 3.73
N PHE A 72 3.80 -15.32 2.80
CA PHE A 72 3.08 -14.07 2.58
C PHE A 72 1.75 -14.04 3.36
N HIS A 73 1.48 -12.92 4.01
CA HIS A 73 0.31 -12.72 4.87
C HIS A 73 -0.34 -11.38 4.54
N LEU A 74 -1.66 -11.37 4.38
CA LEU A 74 -2.43 -10.13 4.41
C LEU A 74 -2.61 -9.69 5.86
N LEU A 75 -2.32 -8.43 6.11
CA LEU A 75 -2.58 -7.77 7.38
C LEU A 75 -3.50 -6.57 7.17
N GLY A 76 -4.55 -6.47 7.98
CA GLY A 76 -5.41 -5.29 7.98
C GLY A 76 -4.69 -4.04 8.49
N PHE A 77 -5.08 -2.87 7.97
CA PHE A 77 -4.64 -1.58 8.48
C PHE A 77 -5.05 -1.36 9.94
N PRO A 78 -6.29 -1.71 10.37
CA PRO A 78 -6.63 -1.70 11.79
C PRO A 78 -5.75 -2.68 12.57
N GLY A 79 -4.96 -2.13 13.51
CA GLY A 79 -4.01 -2.93 14.29
C GLY A 79 -2.73 -3.31 13.54
N LEU A 80 -2.43 -2.70 12.39
CA LEU A 80 -1.19 -2.93 11.63
C LEU A 80 0.05 -2.68 12.49
N TYR A 81 0.12 -1.49 13.10
CA TYR A 81 1.27 -1.08 13.92
C TYR A 81 1.44 -1.98 15.14
N GLU A 82 0.35 -2.28 15.86
CA GLU A 82 0.38 -3.17 17.02
C GLU A 82 0.82 -4.58 16.63
N THR A 83 0.25 -5.14 15.56
CA THR A 83 0.63 -6.49 15.11
C THR A 83 2.08 -6.53 14.62
N ALA A 84 2.51 -5.52 13.87
CA ALA A 84 3.89 -5.41 13.40
C ALA A 84 4.88 -5.37 14.58
N GLU A 85 4.58 -4.55 15.59
CA GLU A 85 5.41 -4.45 16.78
C GLU A 85 5.49 -5.77 17.55
N ILE A 86 4.37 -6.47 17.72
CA ILE A 86 4.33 -7.80 18.33
C ILE A 86 5.22 -8.79 17.55
N LYS A 87 5.03 -8.89 16.23
CA LYS A 87 5.77 -9.85 15.38
C LYS A 87 7.27 -9.57 15.33
N ILE A 88 7.66 -8.31 15.23
CA ILE A 88 9.06 -7.90 15.24
C ILE A 88 9.69 -8.16 16.61
N ARG A 89 8.99 -7.83 17.70
CA ARG A 89 9.46 -8.08 19.07
C ARG A 89 9.61 -9.58 19.35
N GLU A 90 8.64 -10.39 18.94
CA GLU A 90 8.71 -11.85 19.05
C GLU A 90 9.92 -12.43 18.30
N ALA A 91 10.19 -11.98 17.08
CA ALA A 91 11.36 -12.43 16.32
C ALA A 91 12.67 -12.09 17.03
N ARG A 92 12.81 -10.85 17.52
CA ARG A 92 13.98 -10.38 18.27
C ARG A 92 14.21 -11.19 19.55
N SER A 93 13.17 -11.39 20.36
CA SER A 93 13.27 -12.17 21.60
C SER A 93 13.69 -13.62 21.37
N ASN A 94 13.34 -14.18 20.22
CA ASN A 94 13.69 -15.54 19.83
C ASN A 94 14.98 -15.64 18.99
N LEU A 95 15.71 -14.53 18.80
CA LEU A 95 16.91 -14.45 17.95
C LEU A 95 16.67 -14.98 16.53
N ARG A 96 15.48 -14.77 16.00
CA ARG A 96 15.10 -15.12 14.62
C ARG A 96 15.18 -13.89 13.72
N PRO A 97 15.38 -14.07 12.41
CA PRO A 97 15.28 -12.97 11.46
C PRO A 97 13.93 -12.24 11.59
N GLU A 98 13.96 -10.90 11.51
CA GLU A 98 12.76 -10.08 11.60
C GLU A 98 11.83 -10.35 10.39
N PRO A 99 10.51 -10.39 10.60
CA PRO A 99 9.58 -10.39 9.49
C PRO A 99 9.61 -9.05 8.76
N LEU A 100 9.27 -9.08 7.48
CA LEU A 100 9.11 -7.88 6.68
C LEU A 100 7.66 -7.42 6.77
N VAL A 101 7.41 -6.18 7.19
CA VAL A 101 6.07 -5.59 7.19
C VAL A 101 6.06 -4.43 6.20
N ILE A 102 5.22 -4.53 5.16
CA ILE A 102 5.10 -3.51 4.10
C ILE A 102 3.72 -2.87 4.18
N ARG A 103 3.70 -1.54 4.16
CA ARG A 103 2.50 -0.71 4.04
C ARG A 103 2.54 0.08 2.73
N PRO A 104 1.75 -0.33 1.72
CA PRO A 104 1.55 0.48 0.53
C PRO A 104 0.65 1.68 0.88
N SER A 105 1.18 2.90 0.77
CA SER A 105 0.40 4.11 1.04
C SER A 105 1.03 5.34 0.39
N SER A 106 0.20 6.18 -0.22
CA SER A 106 0.58 7.52 -0.68
C SER A 106 0.49 8.58 0.42
N GLN A 107 -0.29 8.33 1.49
CA GLN A 107 -0.48 9.29 2.60
C GLN A 107 0.82 9.57 3.35
N TRP A 108 1.68 8.55 3.48
CA TRP A 108 3.01 8.69 4.09
C TRP A 108 3.88 9.73 3.36
N TYR A 109 3.68 9.87 2.04
CA TYR A 109 4.44 10.76 1.18
C TYR A 109 3.72 12.10 0.93
N ALA A 110 2.46 12.24 1.36
CA ALA A 110 1.64 13.43 1.17
C ALA A 110 1.64 14.37 2.39
N TRP A 111 2.11 13.93 3.55
CA TRP A 111 2.21 14.77 4.75
C TRP A 111 3.40 15.72 4.62
N ASP A 112 3.16 16.93 4.11
CA ASP A 112 4.18 17.96 3.92
C ASP A 112 3.67 19.33 4.40
N GLU A 113 3.90 19.62 5.69
CA GLU A 113 4.40 20.94 6.07
C GLU A 113 5.85 20.75 6.54
N GLY A 114 6.82 21.05 5.66
CA GLY A 114 8.22 21.29 6.06
C GLY A 114 9.23 20.19 5.70
N VAL A 115 8.89 19.25 4.83
CA VAL A 115 9.82 18.21 4.43
C VAL A 115 10.67 18.69 3.25
N SER A 116 11.99 18.77 3.47
CA SER A 116 12.95 19.24 2.45
C SER A 116 12.84 18.43 1.14
N ASP A 117 13.26 19.04 0.02
CA ASP A 117 13.31 18.41 -1.32
C ASP A 117 14.02 17.03 -1.35
N ALA A 118 14.83 16.71 -0.33
CA ALA A 118 15.45 15.39 -0.18
C ALA A 118 14.44 14.25 0.05
N MET A 119 13.26 14.49 0.66
CA MET A 119 12.25 13.46 0.88
C MET A 119 11.34 13.26 -0.34
N LYS A 120 11.05 14.32 -1.10
CA LYS A 120 10.40 14.23 -2.42
C LYS A 120 11.17 13.31 -3.38
N ARG A 121 12.49 13.24 -3.24
CA ARG A 121 13.37 12.34 -4.01
C ARG A 121 13.30 10.87 -3.59
N ARG A 122 12.69 10.51 -2.46
CA ARG A 122 12.65 9.13 -1.95
C ARG A 122 11.39 8.36 -2.35
N MET A 123 10.54 8.93 -3.22
CA MET A 123 9.39 8.22 -3.76
C MET A 123 9.80 7.04 -4.65
N ASP A 124 11.09 6.90 -4.99
CA ASP A 124 11.65 5.83 -5.81
C ASP A 124 11.88 4.52 -5.03
N ARG A 125 11.91 4.57 -3.69
CA ARG A 125 12.27 3.41 -2.85
C ARG A 125 11.36 3.23 -1.66
N ALA A 126 11.33 2.00 -1.13
CA ALA A 126 10.69 1.72 0.15
C ALA A 126 11.45 2.40 1.31
N VAL A 127 10.71 2.92 2.28
CA VAL A 127 11.29 3.62 3.45
C VAL A 127 10.82 2.95 4.74
N LYS A 128 11.77 2.47 5.56
CA LYS A 128 11.48 1.91 6.89
C LYS A 128 11.21 3.04 7.90
N ASP A 129 10.12 2.93 8.65
CA ASP A 129 9.80 3.84 9.75
C ASP A 129 10.42 3.39 11.09
N VAL A 130 10.17 4.19 12.14
CA VAL A 130 10.67 3.94 13.50
C VAL A 130 10.07 2.68 14.15
N ASN A 131 8.91 2.22 13.68
CA ASN A 131 8.24 0.99 14.13
C ASN A 131 8.71 -0.24 13.35
N GLY A 132 9.56 -0.04 12.34
CA GLY A 132 10.11 -1.09 11.50
C GLY A 132 9.23 -1.48 10.32
N ILE A 133 8.21 -0.68 10.00
CA ILE A 133 7.31 -0.88 8.86
C ILE A 133 7.90 -0.19 7.63
N TRP A 134 7.89 -0.88 6.51
CA TRP A 134 8.35 -0.38 5.22
C TRP A 134 7.19 0.28 4.46
N HIS A 135 7.31 1.57 4.23
CA HIS A 135 6.33 2.35 3.47
C HIS A 135 6.71 2.34 1.99
N VAL A 136 5.77 1.93 1.15
CA VAL A 136 5.93 1.94 -0.32
C VAL A 136 4.93 2.93 -0.91
N CYS A 137 5.40 3.80 -1.81
CA CYS A 137 4.56 4.80 -2.45
C CYS A 137 3.61 4.12 -3.44
N TYR A 138 2.37 3.86 -3.01
CA TYR A 138 1.31 3.28 -3.82
C TYR A 138 0.04 4.11 -3.65
N SER A 139 -0.57 4.52 -4.77
CA SER A 139 -1.81 5.29 -4.80
C SER A 139 -2.79 4.64 -5.76
N MET A 140 -4.06 4.60 -5.35
CA MET A 140 -5.20 4.25 -6.21
C MET A 140 -5.91 5.52 -6.72
N HIS A 141 -5.41 6.68 -6.35
CA HIS A 141 -5.92 7.99 -6.75
C HIS A 141 -4.90 8.69 -7.64
N SER A 142 -5.41 9.43 -8.61
CA SER A 142 -4.62 10.30 -9.46
C SER A 142 -3.85 11.34 -8.63
N SER A 143 -2.61 11.55 -9.03
CA SER A 143 -1.78 12.68 -8.59
C SER A 143 -2.32 13.99 -9.12
N ARG A 144 -1.80 15.11 -8.58
CA ARG A 144 -2.13 16.44 -9.06
C ARG A 144 -1.88 16.60 -10.57
N ASP A 145 -0.71 16.16 -11.04
CA ASP A 145 -0.30 16.34 -12.43
C ASP A 145 -1.19 15.51 -13.38
N GLU A 146 -1.57 14.30 -12.98
CA GLU A 146 -2.52 13.48 -13.74
C GLU A 146 -3.91 14.11 -13.80
N LEU A 147 -4.39 14.70 -12.69
CA LEU A 147 -5.66 15.42 -12.68
C LEU A 147 -5.59 16.69 -13.54
N GLU A 148 -4.50 17.43 -13.47
CA GLU A 148 -4.29 18.61 -14.32
C GLU A 148 -4.27 18.19 -15.79
N TRP A 149 -3.50 17.17 -16.17
CA TRP A 149 -3.48 16.65 -17.53
C TRP A 149 -4.86 16.16 -18.01
N ALA A 150 -5.62 15.47 -17.16
CA ALA A 150 -6.98 15.05 -17.49
C ALA A 150 -7.90 16.25 -17.81
N LEU A 151 -7.73 17.39 -17.13
CA LEU A 151 -8.47 18.62 -17.45
C LEU A 151 -8.07 19.21 -18.81
N GLU A 152 -6.81 19.04 -19.25
CA GLU A 152 -6.39 19.46 -20.61
C GLU A 152 -7.12 18.65 -21.68
N ILE A 153 -7.16 17.34 -21.49
CA ILE A 153 -7.73 16.41 -22.47
C ILE A 153 -9.24 16.55 -22.54
N LEU A 154 -9.90 16.56 -21.37
CA LEU A 154 -11.36 16.52 -21.28
C LEU A 154 -12.01 17.89 -21.51
N ALA A 155 -11.26 18.98 -21.26
CA ALA A 155 -11.73 20.37 -21.36
C ALA A 155 -13.17 20.58 -20.81
N PRO A 156 -13.45 20.14 -19.57
CA PRO A 156 -14.81 20.15 -19.06
C PRO A 156 -15.29 21.58 -18.75
N LYS A 157 -16.59 21.83 -18.93
CA LYS A 157 -17.21 23.11 -18.53
C LYS A 157 -17.26 23.30 -17.02
N TRP A 158 -17.37 22.21 -16.26
CA TRP A 158 -17.52 22.22 -14.81
C TRP A 158 -16.80 21.01 -14.21
N VAL A 159 -16.21 21.21 -13.02
CA VAL A 159 -15.59 20.14 -12.24
C VAL A 159 -16.24 20.12 -10.87
N VAL A 160 -16.66 18.94 -10.42
CA VAL A 160 -17.27 18.73 -9.12
C VAL A 160 -16.41 17.73 -8.35
N SER A 161 -15.96 18.12 -7.16
CA SER A 161 -15.21 17.23 -6.27
C SER A 161 -16.16 16.29 -5.56
N THR A 162 -15.85 15.00 -5.57
CA THR A 162 -16.56 13.96 -4.81
C THR A 162 -15.89 13.68 -3.46
N THR A 163 -14.71 14.24 -3.20
CA THR A 163 -13.99 14.09 -1.93
C THR A 163 -14.60 15.01 -0.88
N ALA A 164 -14.99 14.44 0.26
CA ALA A 164 -15.56 15.19 1.38
C ALA A 164 -14.64 16.35 1.81
N CYS A 165 -15.23 17.49 2.15
CA CYS A 165 -14.54 18.70 2.61
C CYS A 165 -13.57 19.34 1.60
N CYS A 166 -13.50 18.89 0.35
CA CYS A 166 -12.65 19.48 -0.68
C CYS A 166 -13.52 19.98 -1.84
N ARG A 167 -13.44 21.27 -2.19
CA ARG A 167 -14.15 21.80 -3.37
C ARG A 167 -13.20 21.83 -4.56
N ALA A 168 -13.68 21.44 -5.74
CA ALA A 168 -12.85 21.46 -6.96
C ALA A 168 -12.25 22.84 -7.25
N MET A 169 -13.00 23.90 -6.95
CA MET A 169 -12.57 25.30 -7.14
C MET A 169 -11.52 25.78 -6.14
N GLU A 170 -11.19 25.03 -5.10
CA GLU A 170 -10.08 25.34 -4.21
C GLU A 170 -8.72 25.05 -4.87
N PHE A 171 -8.71 24.29 -5.97
CA PHE A 171 -7.50 23.93 -6.69
C PHE A 171 -7.23 24.88 -7.86
N ASP A 172 -6.04 25.51 -7.88
CA ASP A 172 -5.66 26.48 -8.92
C ASP A 172 -5.69 25.92 -10.34
N TYR A 173 -5.31 24.66 -10.53
CA TYR A 173 -5.30 24.01 -11.85
C TYR A 173 -6.72 23.78 -12.41
N VAL A 174 -7.72 23.66 -11.54
CA VAL A 174 -9.14 23.63 -11.93
C VAL A 174 -9.61 25.04 -12.28
N ARG A 175 -9.34 26.03 -11.41
CA ARG A 175 -9.77 27.42 -11.62
C ARG A 175 -9.27 28.00 -12.94
N LYS A 176 -8.03 27.69 -13.33
CA LYS A 176 -7.40 28.21 -14.56
C LYS A 176 -8.03 27.70 -15.85
N ARG A 177 -8.84 26.64 -15.80
CA ARG A 177 -9.30 25.91 -17.00
C ARG A 177 -10.80 25.76 -17.09
N CYS A 178 -11.47 25.81 -15.96
CA CYS A 178 -12.91 25.65 -15.88
C CYS A 178 -13.59 26.99 -15.61
N PHE A 179 -13.09 28.11 -16.15
CA PHE A 179 -13.80 29.39 -16.29
C PHE A 179 -13.20 30.23 -17.42
#